data_AF-A0A9P1P0C7-F1
#
_entry.id   AF-A0A9P1P0C7-F1
#
_cell.length_a   1.000
_cell.length_b   1.000
_cell.length_c   1.000
_cell.angle_alpha   90.00
_cell.angle_beta   90.00
_cell.angle_gamma   90.00
#
_symmetry.space_group_name_H-M   'P 1'
#
loop_
_entity.id
_entity.type
_entity.pdbx_description
1 polymer ?
#
loop_
_entity_poly.entity_id
_entity_poly.type
_entity_poly.pdbx_seq_one_letter_code
_entity_poly.pdbx_strand_id
1 'polypeptide(L)'
;MNNKFTSSNSQTDWNRLDRMTDEEIDFSDCPEITPEMVTKAVVRRGSPNYQTKTQVTLSIDSDVLDWFKSQGQSYQTEINRLLRSHMEAQQ
;
A
#
# COMPACT_ATOMS: atom_id res chain seq x y z
N MET A 1 23.10 17.64 1.86
CA MET A 1 22.00 16.96 1.14
C MET A 1 20.70 17.43 1.78
N ASN A 2 19.83 18.14 1.04
CA ASN A 2 18.69 18.87 1.61
C ASN A 2 17.38 18.37 0.99
N ASN A 3 16.94 17.17 1.39
CA ASN A 3 15.65 16.63 0.96
C ASN A 3 14.64 16.71 2.11
N LYS A 4 13.80 17.75 2.10
CA LYS A 4 12.64 17.87 2.98
C LYS A 4 11.58 16.87 2.53
N PHE A 5 11.60 15.66 3.08
CA PHE A 5 10.58 14.63 2.79
C PHE A 5 9.23 14.91 3.45
N THR A 6 9.13 15.89 4.34
CA THR A 6 7.88 16.33 4.96
C THR A 6 7.81 17.86 4.95
N SER A 7 6.62 18.40 4.67
CA SER A 7 6.37 19.85 4.54
C SER A 7 6.29 20.58 5.89
N SER A 8 6.29 19.86 7.01
CA SER A 8 6.19 20.42 8.35
C SER A 8 7.54 20.37 9.06
N ASN A 9 7.87 21.45 9.78
CA ASN A 9 8.99 21.43 10.72
C ASN A 9 8.66 20.42 11.83
N SER A 10 9.52 19.43 12.04
CA SER A 10 9.38 18.48 13.14
C SER A 10 9.34 19.26 14.46
N GLN A 11 8.34 18.99 15.29
CA GLN A 11 8.26 19.54 16.65
C GLN A 11 9.19 18.79 17.63
N THR A 12 9.91 17.79 17.14
CA THR A 12 10.86 16.97 17.89
C THR A 12 12.13 17.76 18.20
N ASP A 13 12.57 17.73 19.45
CA ASP A 13 13.88 18.23 19.87
C ASP A 13 14.97 17.19 19.55
N TRP A 14 15.55 17.31 18.36
CA TRP A 14 16.59 16.40 17.88
C TRP A 14 17.88 16.46 18.70
N ASN A 15 18.25 17.62 19.24
CA ASN A 15 19.48 17.77 20.04
C ASN A 15 19.36 17.04 21.38
N ARG A 16 18.15 16.95 21.93
CA ARG A 16 17.89 16.13 23.12
C ARG A 16 18.07 14.65 22.82
N LEU A 17 17.46 14.16 21.73
CA LEU A 17 17.54 12.74 21.35
C LEU A 17 18.96 12.30 21.00
N ASP A 18 19.75 13.16 20.34
CA ASP A 18 21.12 12.86 19.93
C ASP A 18 22.10 12.69 21.11
N ARG A 19 21.75 13.24 22.28
CA ARG A 19 22.55 13.11 23.52
C ARG A 19 22.02 12.04 24.48
N MET A 20 20.85 11.48 24.21
CA MET A 20 20.21 10.50 25.08
C MET A 20 20.95 9.17 24.95
N THR A 21 21.22 8.51 26.08
CA THR A 21 21.84 7.19 26.08
C THR A 21 20.77 6.11 25.97
N ASP A 22 21.16 4.90 25.52
CA ASP A 22 20.23 3.78 25.36
C ASP A 22 19.52 3.41 26.67
N GLU A 23 20.18 3.62 27.81
CA GLU A 23 19.65 3.36 29.17
C GLU A 23 18.50 4.30 29.56
N GLU A 24 18.44 5.49 28.95
CA GLU A 24 17.39 6.48 29.19
C GLU A 24 16.16 6.26 28.31
N ILE A 25 16.19 5.28 27.40
CA ILE A 25 15.07 4.93 26.53
C ILE A 25 14.01 4.17 27.34
N ASP A 26 12.80 4.73 27.37
CA ASP A 26 11.65 4.08 27.96
C ASP A 26 11.02 3.09 26.97
N PHE A 27 10.97 1.82 27.35
CA PHE A 27 10.36 0.72 26.58
C PHE A 27 8.99 0.28 27.15
N SER A 28 8.40 1.07 28.05
CA SER A 28 7.13 0.71 28.71
C SER A 28 5.95 0.57 27.74
N ASP A 29 5.98 1.29 26.62
CA ASP A 29 4.96 1.25 25.55
C ASP A 29 5.30 0.25 24.43
N CYS A 30 6.58 -0.03 24.22
CA CYS A 30 7.08 -0.89 23.15
C CYS A 30 8.14 -1.88 23.68
N PRO A 31 7.77 -3.14 23.98
CA PRO A 31 8.73 -4.11 24.46
C PRO A 31 9.77 -4.45 23.39
N GLU A 32 11.00 -4.73 23.83
CA GLU A 32 12.10 -5.09 22.92
C GLU A 32 11.78 -6.33 22.09
N ILE A 33 12.21 -6.30 20.83
CA ILE A 33 12.02 -7.42 19.92
C ILE A 33 13.00 -8.54 20.30
N THR A 34 12.46 -9.68 20.72
CA THR A 34 13.30 -10.85 21.04
C THR A 34 13.78 -11.58 19.77
N PRO A 35 14.92 -12.28 19.81
CA PRO A 35 15.42 -13.07 18.68
C PRO A 35 14.43 -14.14 18.17
N GLU A 36 13.61 -14.70 19.08
CA GLU A 36 12.56 -15.65 18.72
C GLU A 36 11.44 -15.01 17.87
N MET A 37 11.09 -13.76 18.16
CA MET A 37 10.10 -13.00 17.39
C MET A 37 10.59 -12.70 15.98
N VAL A 38 11.88 -12.35 15.83
CA VAL A 38 12.51 -12.14 14.51
C VAL A 38 12.52 -13.42 13.70
N THR A 39 12.80 -14.56 14.33
CA THR A 39 12.85 -15.87 13.63
C THR A 39 11.49 -16.28 13.08
N LYS A 40 10.40 -15.92 13.78
CA LYS A 40 9.00 -16.18 13.34
C LYS A 40 8.46 -15.10 12.40
N ALA A 41 9.20 -14.02 12.15
CA ALA A 41 8.73 -12.93 11.32
C ALA A 41 8.66 -13.36 9.85
N VAL A 42 7.46 -13.26 9.25
CA VAL A 42 7.28 -13.48 7.82
C VAL A 42 7.77 -12.24 7.08
N VAL A 43 8.95 -12.35 6.45
CA VAL A 43 9.48 -11.28 5.61
C VAL A 43 8.65 -11.17 4.33
N ARG A 44 7.76 -10.18 4.25
CA ARG A 44 7.08 -9.82 3.01
C ARG A 44 8.05 -9.05 2.11
N ARG A 45 8.87 -9.77 1.33
CA ARG A 45 9.73 -9.16 0.29
C ARG A 45 8.88 -8.75 -0.91
N GLY A 46 8.46 -7.49 -0.93
CA GLY A 46 7.62 -6.96 -1.99
C GLY A 46 6.19 -7.50 -1.90
N SER A 47 5.22 -6.66 -2.23
CA SER A 47 3.86 -7.14 -2.44
C SER A 47 3.92 -8.18 -3.58
N PRO A 48 3.35 -9.40 -3.43
CA PRO A 48 3.40 -10.41 -4.48
C PRO A 48 2.87 -9.78 -5.76
N ASN A 49 3.75 -9.66 -6.77
CA ASN A 49 3.53 -9.05 -8.08
C ASN A 49 2.06 -8.84 -8.40
N TYR A 50 1.50 -7.71 -7.95
CA TYR A 50 0.17 -7.31 -8.40
C TYR A 50 0.41 -7.01 -9.87
N GLN A 51 -0.13 -7.84 -10.76
CA GLN A 51 -0.13 -7.55 -12.20
C GLN A 51 -0.48 -6.07 -12.33
N THR A 52 0.47 -5.26 -12.78
CA THR A 52 0.33 -3.81 -12.75
C THR A 52 -0.80 -3.45 -13.68
N LYS A 53 -1.95 -3.10 -13.10
CA LYS A 53 -3.09 -2.61 -13.86
C LYS A 53 -2.60 -1.40 -14.65
N THR A 54 -2.63 -1.49 -15.97
CA THR A 54 -2.25 -0.37 -16.82
C THR A 54 -3.45 0.54 -16.98
N GLN A 55 -3.31 1.81 -16.64
CA GLN A 55 -4.37 2.79 -16.87
C GLN A 55 -4.42 3.12 -18.37
N VAL A 56 -5.55 2.84 -18.98
CA VAL A 56 -5.82 3.13 -20.40
C VAL A 56 -7.06 4.00 -20.51
N THR A 57 -7.11 4.83 -21.56
CA THR A 57 -8.32 5.57 -21.92
C THR A 57 -9.06 4.77 -22.98
N LEU A 58 -10.20 4.19 -22.62
CA LEU A 58 -11.05 3.41 -23.52
C LEU A 58 -12.43 4.08 -23.59
N SER A 59 -13.01 4.14 -24.79
CA SER A 59 -14.40 4.55 -24.97
C SER A 59 -15.31 3.34 -24.79
N ILE A 60 -16.32 3.47 -23.92
CA ILE A 60 -17.34 2.46 -23.64
C ILE A 60 -18.69 3.12 -23.92
N ASP A 61 -19.62 2.39 -24.50
CA ASP A 61 -20.98 2.89 -24.75
C ASP A 61 -21.66 3.31 -23.42
N SER A 62 -22.43 4.39 -23.48
CA SER A 62 -22.99 5.02 -22.28
C SER A 62 -23.98 4.11 -21.54
N ASP A 63 -24.78 3.36 -22.27
CA ASP A 63 -25.76 2.41 -21.73
C ASP A 63 -25.08 1.24 -21.01
N VAL A 64 -24.00 0.71 -21.57
CA VAL A 64 -23.17 -0.33 -20.96
C VAL A 64 -22.54 0.18 -19.67
N LEU A 65 -21.96 1.39 -19.70
CA LEU A 65 -21.36 2.02 -18.53
C LEU A 65 -22.39 2.22 -17.40
N ASP A 66 -23.58 2.71 -17.74
CA ASP A 66 -24.65 2.96 -16.77
C ASP A 66 -25.19 1.66 -16.17
N TRP A 67 -25.29 0.59 -16.97
CA TRP A 67 -25.62 -0.75 -16.47
C TRP A 67 -24.60 -1.24 -15.44
N PHE A 68 -23.29 -1.12 -15.71
CA PHE A 68 -22.26 -1.53 -14.76
C PHE A 68 -22.26 -0.65 -13.49
N LYS A 69 -22.50 0.65 -13.62
CA LYS A 69 -22.65 1.56 -12.46
C LYS A 69 -23.85 1.20 -11.59
N SER A 70 -24.94 0.74 -12.19
CA SER A 70 -26.14 0.31 -11.44
C SER A 70 -25.89 -0.91 -10.55
N GLN A 71 -24.87 -1.71 -10.86
CA GLN A 71 -24.48 -2.91 -10.09
C GLN A 71 -23.67 -2.59 -8.83
N GLY A 72 -23.23 -1.34 -8.66
CA GLY A 72 -22.57 -0.86 -7.43
C GLY A 72 -21.19 -0.22 -7.64
N GLN A 73 -20.49 0.00 -6.53
CA GLN A 73 -19.31 0.84 -6.44
C GLN A 73 -18.09 0.32 -7.24
N SER A 74 -18.06 -0.97 -7.59
CA SER A 74 -16.92 -1.66 -8.19
C SER A 74 -17.06 -1.93 -9.69
N TYR A 75 -17.76 -1.06 -10.43
CA TYR A 75 -18.01 -1.21 -11.87
C TYR A 75 -16.74 -1.41 -12.72
N GLN A 76 -15.64 -0.70 -12.41
CA GLN A 76 -14.36 -0.88 -13.12
C GLN A 76 -13.74 -2.27 -12.91
N THR A 77 -13.91 -2.83 -11.71
CA THR A 77 -13.42 -4.18 -11.39
C THR A 77 -14.23 -5.24 -12.12
N GLU A 78 -15.55 -5.07 -12.23
CA GLU A 78 -16.43 -5.96 -13.00
C GLU A 78 -16.13 -5.93 -14.49
N ILE A 79 -15.93 -4.74 -15.07
CA ILE A 79 -15.49 -4.59 -16.47
C ILE A 79 -14.19 -5.37 -16.70
N ASN A 80 -13.19 -5.18 -15.84
CA ASN A 80 -11.92 -5.89 -15.97
C ASN A 80 -12.06 -7.41 -15.79
N ARG A 81 -12.94 -7.85 -14.89
CA ARG A 81 -13.25 -9.28 -14.70
C ARG A 81 -13.84 -9.91 -15.96
N LEU A 82 -14.80 -9.22 -16.59
CA LEU A 82 -15.43 -9.68 -17.82
C LEU A 82 -14.40 -9.77 -18.97
N LEU A 83 -13.57 -8.75 -19.14
CA LEU A 83 -12.50 -8.73 -20.14
C LEU A 83 -11.51 -9.89 -19.95
N ARG A 84 -11.14 -10.18 -18.70
CA ARG A 84 -10.27 -11.32 -18.37
C ARG A 84 -10.94 -12.66 -18.72
N SER A 85 -12.19 -12.85 -18.32
CA SER A 85 -12.92 -14.08 -18.63
C SER A 85 -13.07 -14.30 -20.14
N HIS A 86 -13.28 -13.22 -20.91
CA HIS A 86 -13.35 -13.30 -22.37
C HIS A 86 -11.99 -13.67 -22.99
N MET A 87 -10.90 -13.09 -22.49
CA MET A 87 -9.53 -13.40 -22.92
C MET A 87 -9.18 -14.87 -22.65
N GLU A 88 -9.52 -15.40 -21.47
CA GLU A 88 -9.26 -16.79 -21.09
C GLU A 88 -10.10 -17.78 -21.90
N ALA A 89 -11.34 -17.42 -22.27
CA ALA A 89 -12.22 -18.29 -23.05
C ALA A 89 -11.86 -18.35 -24.55
N GLN A 90 -11.12 -17.37 -25.06
CA GLN A 90 -10.63 -17.34 -26.45
C GLN A 90 -9.24 -17.95 -26.62
N GLN A 91 -8.63 -18.40 -25.53
CA GLN A 91 -7.31 -19.02 -25.50
C GLN A 91 -7.43 -20.54 -25.57
#